data_AF-A0A225VSE7-F1
#
_entry.id   AF-A0A225VSE7-F1
#
_cell.length_a   1.000
_cell.length_b   1.000
_cell.length_c   1.000
_cell.angle_alpha   90.00
_cell.angle_beta   90.00
_cell.angle_gamma   90.00
#
_symmetry.space_group_name_H-M   'P 1'
#
loop_
_entity.id
_entity.type
_entity.pdbx_description
1 polymer ?
#
loop_
_entity_poly.entity_id
_entity_poly.type
_entity_poly.pdbx_seq_one_letter_code
_entity_poly.pdbx_strand_id
1 'polypeptide(L)'
;MYALLDYITERLSMTGVDPTTLGVLTDSAKKIELFLGHRIRVRNQQLALQRAADEVKARCDFNKFSDEAIVILDFKMKLEPLYFREKTVDHYGKRGMSWHGALVRYWTFVDEKGEAVERDCILITYAAVTTSKTRMWSLH
;
A
#
# COMPACT_ATOMS: atom_id res chain seq x y z
N MET A 1 -4.70 26.52 5.72
CA MET A 1 -3.26 26.28 5.51
C MET A 1 -2.64 27.41 4.69
N TYR A 2 -3.16 27.70 3.50
CA TYR A 2 -2.67 28.78 2.64
C TYR A 2 -2.63 30.15 3.32
N ALA A 3 -3.72 30.60 3.95
CA ALA A 3 -3.74 31.90 4.64
C ALA A 3 -2.67 32.08 5.74
N LEU A 4 -2.29 31.02 6.44
CA LEU A 4 -1.22 31.08 7.45
C LEU A 4 0.17 31.11 6.80
N LEU A 5 0.35 30.34 5.71
CA LEU A 5 1.59 30.32 4.95
C LEU A 5 1.84 31.67 4.27
N ASP A 6 0.80 32.27 3.70
CA ASP A 6 0.84 33.57 3.06
C ASP A 6 1.21 34.65 4.08
N TYR A 7 0.58 34.65 5.26
CA TYR A 7 0.90 35.55 6.36
C TYR A 7 2.35 35.41 6.84
N ILE A 8 2.84 34.18 7.05
CA ILE A 8 4.23 33.94 7.49
C ILE A 8 5.22 34.38 6.40
N THR A 9 4.93 34.07 5.15
CA THR A 9 5.76 34.42 3.99
C THR A 9 5.86 35.94 3.83
N GLU A 10 4.74 36.65 3.95
CA GLU A 10 4.68 38.12 3.90
C GLU A 10 5.51 38.74 5.04
N ARG A 11 5.33 38.27 6.27
CA ARG A 11 6.05 38.78 7.44
C ARG A 11 7.56 38.54 7.36
N LEU A 12 7.98 37.36 6.88
CA LEU A 12 9.40 37.05 6.71
C LEU A 12 10.03 37.84 5.57
N SER A 13 9.28 38.07 4.48
CA SER A 13 9.73 38.90 3.36
C SER A 13 10.01 40.35 3.80
N MET A 14 9.17 40.91 4.68
CA MET A 14 9.38 42.24 5.25
C MET A 14 10.62 42.35 6.15
N THR A 15 11.10 41.23 6.70
CA THR A 15 12.30 41.18 7.55
C THR A 15 13.62 41.01 6.78
N GLY A 16 13.57 40.92 5.44
CA GLY A 16 14.78 40.74 4.62
C GLY A 16 15.38 39.35 4.71
N VAL A 17 14.57 38.33 5.05
CA VAL A 17 14.99 36.93 5.10
C VAL A 17 15.48 36.46 3.74
N ASP A 18 16.48 35.59 3.76
CA ASP A 18 17.08 35.09 2.53
C ASP A 18 16.07 34.26 1.70
N PRO A 19 16.14 34.31 0.36
CA PRO A 19 15.21 33.59 -0.52
C PRO A 19 15.20 32.06 -0.31
N THR A 20 16.30 31.47 0.16
CA THR A 20 16.41 30.03 0.42
C THR A 20 15.53 29.62 1.59
N THR A 21 15.52 30.41 2.67
CA THR A 21 14.64 30.17 3.83
C THR A 21 13.16 30.21 3.43
N LEU A 22 12.76 31.17 2.58
CA LEU A 22 11.41 31.21 2.03
C LEU A 22 11.09 30.00 1.13
N GLY A 23 12.07 29.54 0.35
CA GLY A 23 11.97 28.31 -0.44
C GLY A 23 11.72 27.07 0.43
N VAL A 24 12.48 26.92 1.52
CA VAL A 24 12.32 25.80 2.47
C VAL A 24 10.92 25.79 3.09
N LEU A 25 10.38 26.96 3.45
CA LEU A 25 9.03 27.07 4.01
C LEU A 25 7.97 26.61 3.00
N THR A 26 8.09 27.06 1.75
CA THR A 26 7.18 26.71 0.65
C THR A 26 7.21 25.21 0.35
N ASP A 27 8.41 24.63 0.26
CA ASP A 27 8.60 23.20 0.05
C ASP A 27 8.02 22.37 1.20
N SER A 28 8.23 22.83 2.43
CA SER A 28 7.70 22.17 3.63
C SER A 28 6.18 22.17 3.63
N ALA A 29 5.56 23.31 3.28
CA ALA A 29 4.12 23.41 3.16
C ALA A 29 3.57 22.49 2.06
N LYS A 30 4.26 22.41 0.91
CA LYS A 30 3.87 21.49 -0.17
C LYS A 30 3.96 20.03 0.27
N LYS A 31 5.02 19.64 0.99
CA LYS A 31 5.17 18.28 1.53
C LYS A 31 4.06 17.93 2.52
N ILE A 32 3.67 18.87 3.38
CA ILE A 32 2.54 18.68 4.31
C ILE A 32 1.24 18.46 3.53
N GLU A 33 0.98 19.28 2.50
CA GLU A 33 -0.19 19.10 1.65
C GLU A 33 -0.24 17.71 1.01
N LEU A 34 0.87 17.28 0.40
CA LEU A 34 0.99 15.97 -0.22
C LEU A 34 0.78 14.84 0.80
N PHE A 35 1.32 14.97 2.01
CA PHE A 35 1.13 14.01 3.09
C PHE A 35 -0.34 13.93 3.54
N LEU A 36 -1.01 15.07 3.71
CA LEU A 36 -2.43 15.11 4.06
C LEU A 36 -3.30 14.49 2.95
N GLY A 37 -3.03 14.82 1.68
CA GLY A 37 -3.70 14.20 0.54
C GLY A 37 -3.49 12.68 0.51
N HIS A 38 -2.26 12.22 0.78
CA HIS A 38 -1.96 10.80 0.92
C HIS A 38 -2.79 10.15 2.03
N ARG A 39 -2.87 10.76 3.22
CA ARG A 39 -3.67 10.24 4.34
C ARG A 39 -5.15 10.09 3.98
N ILE A 40 -5.73 11.10 3.33
CA ILE A 40 -7.13 11.05 2.87
C ILE A 40 -7.32 9.89 1.89
N ARG A 41 -6.41 9.75 0.91
CA ARG A 41 -6.45 8.65 -0.05
C ARG A 41 -6.39 7.28 0.63
N VAL A 42 -5.44 7.09 1.56
CA VAL A 42 -5.31 5.85 2.33
C VAL A 42 -6.59 5.56 3.12
N ARG A 43 -7.15 6.57 3.79
CA ARG A 43 -8.39 6.40 4.55
C ARG A 43 -9.56 6.00 3.64
N ASN A 44 -9.71 6.65 2.49
CA ASN A 44 -10.77 6.33 1.53
C ASN A 44 -10.62 4.91 0.99
N GLN A 45 -9.39 4.48 0.68
CA GLN A 45 -9.10 3.11 0.26
C GLN A 45 -9.44 2.08 1.35
N GLN A 46 -9.05 2.34 2.60
CA GLN A 46 -9.40 1.47 3.73
C GLN A 46 -10.91 1.36 3.95
N LEU A 47 -11.64 2.49 3.84
CA LEU A 47 -13.09 2.50 3.96
C LEU A 47 -13.77 1.71 2.84
N ALA A 48 -13.30 1.85 1.60
CA ALA A 48 -13.83 1.08 0.48
C ALA A 48 -13.57 -0.43 0.65
N LEU A 49 -12.37 -0.79 1.08
CA LEU A 49 -12.03 -2.19 1.36
C LEU A 49 -12.89 -2.77 2.49
N GLN A 50 -13.09 -2.01 3.58
CA GLN A 50 -13.94 -2.44 4.69
C GLN A 50 -15.39 -2.66 4.24
N ARG A 51 -15.95 -1.74 3.46
CA ARG A 51 -17.31 -1.91 2.92
C ARG A 51 -17.44 -3.17 2.07
N ALA A 52 -16.48 -3.41 1.18
CA ALA A 52 -16.46 -4.64 0.39
C ALA A 52 -16.38 -5.89 1.28
N ALA A 53 -15.56 -5.87 2.32
CA ALA A 53 -15.44 -6.98 3.27
C ALA A 53 -16.75 -7.23 4.05
N ASP A 54 -17.37 -6.16 4.54
CA ASP A 54 -18.64 -6.23 5.27
C ASP A 54 -19.76 -6.79 4.39
N GLU A 55 -19.80 -6.39 3.11
CA GLU A 55 -20.76 -6.88 2.13
C GLU A 55 -20.60 -8.39 1.84
N VAL A 56 -19.37 -8.86 1.61
CA VAL A 56 -19.09 -10.29 1.38
C VAL A 56 -19.43 -11.11 2.62
N LYS A 57 -19.07 -10.61 3.81
CA LYS A 57 -19.42 -11.26 5.08
C LYS A 57 -20.93 -11.37 5.25
N ALA A 58 -21.68 -10.28 5.06
CA ALA A 58 -23.13 -10.27 5.21
C ALA A 58 -23.81 -11.24 4.23
N ARG A 59 -23.33 -11.33 2.99
CA ARG A 59 -23.79 -12.34 2.03
C ARG A 59 -23.50 -13.75 2.51
N CYS A 60 -22.30 -14.02 3.04
CA CYS A 60 -21.95 -15.32 3.60
C CYS A 60 -22.84 -15.70 4.80
N ASP A 61 -23.12 -14.75 5.70
CA ASP A 61 -24.01 -14.96 6.85
C ASP A 61 -25.44 -15.27 6.41
N PHE A 62 -25.94 -14.60 5.36
CA PHE A 62 -27.28 -14.81 4.82
C PHE A 62 -27.40 -16.14 4.05
N ASN A 63 -26.49 -16.38 3.12
CA ASN A 63 -26.51 -17.55 2.23
C ASN A 63 -25.99 -18.83 2.90
N LYS A 64 -25.29 -18.72 4.03
CA LYS A 64 -24.59 -19.83 4.70
C LYS A 64 -23.42 -20.41 3.88
N PHE A 65 -22.96 -19.69 2.86
CA PHE A 65 -21.74 -19.97 2.11
C PHE A 65 -21.23 -18.68 1.44
N SER A 66 -19.94 -18.65 1.08
CA SER A 66 -19.33 -17.57 0.30
C SER A 66 -18.93 -18.06 -1.08
N ASP A 67 -19.28 -17.30 -2.11
CA ASP A 67 -18.88 -17.48 -3.51
C ASP A 67 -17.89 -16.40 -3.99
N GLU A 68 -17.60 -15.42 -3.14
CA GLU A 68 -16.72 -14.30 -3.42
C GLU A 68 -15.48 -14.27 -2.51
N ALA A 69 -14.42 -13.64 -3.01
CA ALA A 69 -13.20 -13.36 -2.27
C ALA A 69 -12.65 -11.99 -2.68
N ILE A 70 -12.00 -11.30 -1.72
CA ILE A 70 -11.31 -10.03 -1.93
C ILE A 70 -9.84 -10.34 -2.16
N VAL A 71 -9.30 -9.87 -3.28
CA VAL A 71 -7.88 -10.04 -3.63
C VAL A 71 -7.18 -8.69 -3.59
N ILE A 72 -6.20 -8.54 -2.69
CA ILE A 72 -5.35 -7.36 -2.58
C ILE A 72 -3.98 -7.71 -3.15
N LEU A 73 -3.62 -7.03 -4.24
CA LEU A 73 -2.34 -7.24 -4.92
C LEU A 73 -1.35 -6.12 -4.55
N ASP A 74 -0.19 -6.50 -4.04
CA ASP A 74 0.98 -5.63 -3.93
C ASP A 74 1.96 -5.96 -5.07
N PHE A 75 2.00 -5.07 -6.05
CA PHE A 75 2.81 -5.24 -7.25
C PHE A 75 4.29 -4.91 -7.05
N LYS A 76 4.76 -4.61 -5.83
CA LYS A 76 6.13 -4.10 -5.66
C LYS A 76 6.84 -4.55 -4.39
N MET A 77 7.21 -5.83 -4.33
CA MET A 77 8.29 -6.27 -3.45
C MET A 77 9.55 -6.60 -4.27
N LYS A 78 10.59 -5.77 -4.16
CA LYS A 78 11.95 -6.15 -4.57
C LYS A 78 12.64 -6.78 -3.36
N LEU A 79 12.83 -8.09 -3.38
CA LEU A 79 13.62 -8.78 -2.38
C LEU A 79 15.07 -8.83 -2.87
N GLU A 80 15.97 -8.11 -2.21
CA GLU A 80 17.41 -8.26 -2.41
C GLU A 80 17.86 -9.54 -1.69
N PRO A 81 18.62 -10.45 -2.35
CA PRO A 81 19.25 -11.57 -1.65
C PRO A 81 20.12 -11.05 -0.49
N LEU A 82 19.98 -11.64 0.70
CA LEU A 82 20.71 -11.21 1.91
C LEU A 82 22.21 -11.03 1.69
N TYR A 83 22.82 -11.84 0.81
CA TYR A 83 24.25 -11.79 0.46
C TYR A 83 24.70 -10.49 -0.23
N PHE A 84 23.81 -9.80 -0.97
CA PHE A 84 24.15 -8.57 -1.71
C PHE A 84 23.94 -7.28 -0.93
N ARG A 85 23.41 -7.38 0.30
CA ARG A 85 23.01 -6.24 1.12
C ARG A 85 24.22 -5.42 1.63
N GLU A 86 25.42 -6.00 1.61
CA GLU A 86 26.61 -5.41 2.22
C GLU A 86 27.58 -4.72 1.24
N LYS A 87 27.40 -4.81 -0.09
CA LYS A 87 28.48 -4.45 -1.04
C LYS A 87 28.27 -3.34 -2.06
N THR A 88 27.13 -2.65 -2.16
CA THR A 88 27.04 -1.52 -3.11
C THR A 88 26.08 -0.42 -2.65
N VAL A 89 26.66 0.74 -2.31
CA VAL A 89 25.96 1.98 -1.93
C VAL A 89 25.24 2.63 -3.12
N ASP A 90 25.69 2.39 -4.36
CA ASP A 90 25.24 3.17 -5.54
C ASP A 90 24.13 2.53 -6.41
N HIS A 91 23.66 1.32 -6.07
CA HIS A 91 22.62 0.62 -6.85
C HIS A 91 21.46 0.08 -6.02
N TYR A 92 21.26 0.62 -4.82
CA TYR A 92 20.18 0.24 -3.91
C TYR A 92 18.82 0.42 -4.61
N GLY A 93 18.19 -0.69 -5.02
CA GLY A 93 16.85 -0.71 -5.60
C GLY A 93 16.74 -0.89 -7.12
N LYS A 94 17.84 -1.03 -7.87
CA LYS A 94 17.79 -1.39 -9.31
C LYS A 94 18.06 -2.87 -9.62
N ARG A 95 18.64 -3.63 -8.69
CA ARG A 95 18.79 -5.09 -8.77
C ARG A 95 17.81 -5.76 -7.79
N GLY A 96 17.62 -7.07 -7.88
CA GLY A 96 16.63 -7.83 -7.08
C GLY A 96 15.46 -8.38 -7.89
N MET A 97 15.00 -9.57 -7.50
CA MET A 97 13.86 -10.24 -8.13
C MET A 97 12.56 -9.56 -7.71
N SER A 98 11.65 -9.34 -8.66
CA SER A 98 10.33 -8.77 -8.37
C SER A 98 9.40 -9.89 -7.96
N TRP A 99 8.79 -9.74 -6.80
CA TRP A 99 7.76 -10.64 -6.30
C TRP A 99 6.44 -9.89 -6.28
N HIS A 100 5.36 -10.61 -6.59
CA HIS A 100 4.00 -10.11 -6.43
C HIS A 100 3.36 -10.84 -5.26
N GLY A 101 3.04 -10.08 -4.22
CA GLY A 101 2.26 -10.56 -3.10
C GLY A 101 0.78 -10.36 -3.39
N ALA A 102 -0.02 -11.37 -3.12
CA ALA A 102 -1.47 -11.30 -3.16
C ALA A 102 -2.02 -11.76 -1.81
N LEU A 103 -2.81 -10.93 -1.15
CA LEU A 103 -3.66 -11.37 -0.03
C LEU A 103 -5.03 -11.71 -0.60
N VAL A 104 -5.46 -12.95 -0.40
CA VAL A 104 -6.82 -13.40 -0.69
C VAL A 104 -7.56 -13.52 0.63
N ARG A 105 -8.62 -12.74 0.78
CA ARG A 105 -9.51 -12.75 1.94
C ARG A 105 -10.89 -13.26 1.54
N TYR A 106 -11.43 -14.19 2.30
CA TYR A 106 -12.74 -14.79 2.05
C TYR A 106 -13.41 -15.20 3.37
N TRP A 107 -14.69 -15.55 3.31
CA TRP A 107 -15.46 -15.98 4.48
C TRP A 107 -15.98 -17.40 4.32
N THR A 108 -16.04 -18.12 5.42
CA THR A 108 -16.63 -19.47 5.48
C THR A 108 -17.67 -19.50 6.57
N PHE A 109 -18.87 -20.00 6.29
CA PHE A 109 -19.88 -20.19 7.30
C PHE A 109 -19.56 -21.44 8.14
N VAL A 110 -19.64 -21.31 9.46
CA VAL A 110 -19.42 -22.42 10.40
C VAL A 110 -20.70 -22.64 11.20
N ASP A 111 -21.45 -23.68 10.85
CA ASP A 111 -22.77 -23.98 11.43
C ASP A 111 -22.74 -24.10 12.96
N GLU A 112 -21.67 -24.65 13.53
CA GLU A 112 -21.50 -24.82 14.98
C GLU A 112 -21.55 -23.49 15.76
N LYS A 113 -21.16 -22.38 15.12
CA LYS A 113 -21.14 -21.04 15.72
C LYS A 113 -22.23 -20.13 15.18
N GLY A 114 -22.90 -20.53 14.09
CA GLY A 114 -23.94 -19.74 13.45
C GLY A 114 -23.43 -18.43 12.81
N GLU A 115 -22.14 -18.33 12.50
CA GLU A 115 -21.51 -17.10 12.00
C GLU A 115 -20.51 -17.37 10.86
N ALA A 116 -20.35 -16.37 9.98
CA ALA A 116 -19.30 -16.31 8.98
C ALA A 116 -17.95 -15.97 9.62
N VAL A 117 -16.95 -16.82 9.36
CA VAL A 117 -15.58 -16.67 9.84
C VAL A 117 -14.69 -16.18 8.72
N GLU A 118 -13.95 -15.10 8.98
CA GLU A 118 -12.94 -14.56 8.06
C GLU A 118 -11.74 -15.51 7.91
N ARG A 119 -11.24 -15.64 6.69
CA ARG A 119 -10.08 -16.44 6.31
C ARG A 119 -9.16 -15.61 5.42
N ASP A 120 -7.87 -15.69 5.71
CA ASP A 120 -6.81 -15.03 4.95
C ASP A 120 -5.84 -16.06 4.40
N CYS A 121 -5.51 -15.92 3.11
CA CYS A 121 -4.44 -16.66 2.45
C CYS A 121 -3.49 -15.68 1.79
N ILE A 122 -2.19 -15.81 2.05
CA ILE A 122 -1.16 -15.02 1.40
C ILE A 122 -0.54 -15.87 0.30
N LEU A 123 -0.71 -15.42 -0.93
CA LEU A 123 -0.08 -15.99 -2.11
C LEU A 123 1.11 -15.13 -2.50
N ILE A 124 2.29 -15.72 -2.47
CA ILE A 124 3.51 -15.06 -2.95
C ILE A 124 3.88 -15.70 -4.27
N THR A 125 3.76 -14.94 -5.35
CA THR A 125 4.10 -15.41 -6.69
C THR A 125 5.42 -14.83 -7.15
N TYR A 126 6.24 -15.70 -7.74
CA TYR A 126 7.51 -15.35 -8.34
C TYR A 126 7.28 -14.78 -9.73
N ALA A 127 7.59 -13.49 -9.92
CA ALA A 127 7.71 -12.92 -11.26
C ALA A 127 9.17 -12.96 -11.70
N ALA A 128 9.63 -14.13 -12.15
CA ALA A 128 10.74 -14.12 -13.10
C ALA A 128 10.25 -13.36 -14.34
N VAL A 129 10.83 -12.19 -14.60
CA VAL A 129 10.90 -11.69 -15.97
C VAL A 129 11.83 -12.63 -16.72
N THR A 130 11.32 -13.81 -17.08
CA THR A 130 11.94 -14.69 -18.07
C THR A 130 11.51 -14.12 -19.41
N THR A 131 12.41 -13.38 -20.06
CA THR A 131 12.46 -13.47 -21.51
C THR A 131 12.73 -14.95 -21.83
N SER A 132 11.66 -15.65 -22.21
CA SER A 132 11.55 -17.06 -22.60
C SER A 132 11.41 -18.12 -21.48
N LYS A 133 10.29 -18.84 -21.57
CA LYS A 133 9.92 -20.17 -21.02
C LYS A 133 9.48 -20.26 -19.55
N THR A 134 8.16 -20.27 -19.40
CA THR A 134 7.35 -20.74 -18.28
C THR A 134 7.86 -22.07 -17.70
N ARG A 135 8.16 -22.11 -16.40
CA ARG A 135 8.10 -23.33 -15.57
C ARG A 135 7.41 -22.99 -14.26
N MET A 136 6.27 -23.64 -14.05
CA MET A 136 5.49 -23.61 -12.81
C MET A 136 6.11 -24.64 -11.85
N TRP A 137 6.49 -24.23 -10.64
CA TRP A 137 6.93 -25.14 -9.59
C TRP A 137 5.89 -25.12 -8.47
N SER A 138 5.26 -26.27 -8.21
CA SER A 138 4.49 -26.50 -6.98
C SER A 138 5.44 -27.00 -5.89
N LEU A 139 5.48 -26.33 -4.75
CA LEU A 139 6.09 -26.88 -3.54
C LEU A 139 5.00 -27.68 -2.80
N HIS A 140 5.19 -28.99 -2.73
CA HIS A 140 4.53 -29.89 -1.77
C HIS A 140 5.28 -29.86 -0.44
#